data_AF-A0A7X9D9H0-F1
#
_entry.id   AF-A0A7X9D9H0-F1
#
_cell.length_a   1.000
_cell.length_b   1.000
_cell.length_c   1.000
_cell.angle_alpha   90.00
_cell.angle_beta   90.00
_cell.angle_gamma   90.00
#
_symmetry.space_group_name_H-M   'P 1'
#
loop_
_entity.id
_entity.type
_entity.pdbx_description
1 polymer ?
#
loop_
_entity_poly.entity_id
_entity_poly.type
_entity_poly.pdbx_seq_one_letter_code
_entity_poly.pdbx_strand_id
1 'polypeptide(L)' 'MKGKKIILRILGILIALIVIASLYFYFTLPHWKGIYIGGVGLFLTINLLIIAFFVNKNFKE' A
#
# COMPACT_ATOMS: atom_id res chain seq x y z
N MET A 1 8.34 17.15 -13.01
CA MET A 1 8.69 15.85 -13.67
C MET A 1 9.41 14.78 -12.80
N LYS A 2 10.63 15.00 -12.28
CA LYS A 2 11.37 13.96 -11.51
C LYS A 2 10.74 13.63 -10.14
N GLY A 3 10.29 14.66 -9.42
CA GLY A 3 9.66 14.51 -8.09
C GLY A 3 8.41 13.64 -8.09
N LYS A 4 7.46 13.90 -9.01
CA LYS A 4 6.26 13.06 -9.20
C LYS A 4 6.59 11.58 -9.42
N LYS A 5 7.55 11.29 -10.32
CA LYS A 5 7.99 9.91 -10.59
C LYS A 5 8.60 9.25 -9.35
N ILE A 6 9.39 9.99 -8.58
CA ILE A 6 10.00 9.49 -7.33
C ILE A 6 8.90 9.18 -6.30
N ILE A 7 7.95 10.08 -6.10
CA ILE A 7 6.85 9.90 -5.14
C ILE A 7 6.00 8.67 -5.50
N LEU A 8 5.61 8.54 -6.78
CA LEU A 8 4.86 7.37 -7.24
C LEU A 8 5.66 6.06 -7.10
N ARG A 9 6.98 6.11 -7.33
CA ARG A 9 7.85 4.95 -7.14
C ARG A 9 7.92 4.53 -5.67
N ILE A 10 8.06 5.49 -4.75
CA ILE A 10 8.07 5.23 -3.30
C ILE A 10 6.73 4.65 -2.86
N LEU A 11 5.61 5.25 -3.28
CA LEU A 11 4.26 4.74 -3.00
C LEU A 11 4.08 3.31 -3.49
N GLY A 12 4.53 3.00 -4.71
CA GLY A 12 4.47 1.65 -5.27
C GLY A 12 5.27 0.62 -4.46
N ILE A 13 6.48 0.98 -4.03
CA ILE A 13 7.32 0.11 -3.17
C ILE A 13 6.62 -0.11 -1.82
N LEU A 14 6.04 0.93 -1.23
CA LEU A 14 5.34 0.84 0.05
C LEU A 14 4.12 -0.09 -0.05
N ILE A 15 3.32 0.05 -1.11
CA ILE A 15 2.17 -0.81 -1.37
C ILE A 15 2.61 -2.27 -1.51
N ALA A 16 3.66 -2.55 -2.29
CA ALA A 16 4.15 -3.90 -2.48
C ALA A 16 4.60 -4.54 -1.15
N LEU A 17 5.33 -3.79 -0.32
CA LEU A 17 5.78 -4.24 1.00
C LEU A 17 4.59 -4.56 1.93
N ILE A 18 3.58 -3.70 1.97
CA ILE A 18 2.40 -3.89 2.82
C ILE A 18 1.61 -5.12 2.39
N VAL A 19 1.41 -5.31 1.08
CA VAL A 19 0.68 -6.48 0.55
C VAL A 19 1.41 -7.77 0.90
N ILE A 20 2.73 -7.83 0.68
CA ILE A 20 3.54 -9.01 1.01
C ILE A 20 3.52 -9.30 2.51
N ALA A 21 3.71 -8.28 3.35
CA ALA A 21 3.68 -8.44 4.80
C ALA A 21 2.29 -8.90 5.29
N SER A 22 1.22 -8.35 4.73
CA SER A 22 -0.15 -8.72 5.09
C SER A 22 -0.46 -10.17 4.71
N LEU A 23 -0.05 -10.60 3.53
CA LEU A 23 -0.15 -12.00 3.09
C LEU A 23 0.66 -12.93 3.99
N TYR A 24 1.91 -12.57 4.28
CA TYR A 24 2.77 -13.36 5.18
C TYR A 24 2.11 -13.54 6.55
N PHE A 25 1.69 -12.46 7.20
CA PHE A 25 1.03 -12.52 8.49
C PHE A 25 -0.32 -13.25 8.46
N TYR A 26 -1.06 -13.16 7.35
CA TYR A 26 -2.29 -13.92 7.18
C TYR A 26 -2.06 -15.44 7.23
N PHE A 27 -0.96 -15.91 6.66
CA PHE A 27 -0.61 -17.35 6.63
C PHE A 27 0.18 -17.83 7.85
N THR A 28 0.95 -16.97 8.53
CA THR A 28 1.81 -17.39 9.66
C THR A 28 1.20 -17.18 11.04
N LEU A 29 0.26 -16.25 11.20
CA LEU A 29 -0.34 -15.96 12.51
C LEU A 29 -1.59 -16.80 12.77
N PRO A 30 -2.02 -16.91 14.04
CA PRO A 30 -3.33 -17.45 14.38
C PRO A 30 -4.43 -16.75 13.59
N HIS A 31 -5.41 -17.53 13.12
CA HIS A 31 -6.41 -17.12 12.12
C HIS A 31 -7.04 -15.74 12.41
N TRP A 32 -7.43 -15.47 13.65
CA TRP A 32 -8.02 -14.19 14.06
C TRP A 32 -7.08 -12.98 13.89
N LYS A 33 -5.78 -13.15 14.20
CA LYS A 33 -4.77 -12.09 14.00
C LYS A 33 -4.44 -11.93 12.53
N GLY A 34 -4.37 -13.04 11.78
CA GLY A 34 -4.18 -13.03 10.34
C GLY A 34 -5.28 -12.26 9.61
N ILE A 35 -6.54 -12.51 9.94
CA ILE A 35 -7.71 -11.78 9.39
C ILE A 35 -7.63 -10.29 9.75
N TYR A 36 -7.35 -9.95 11.01
CA TYR A 36 -7.24 -8.56 11.44
C TYR A 36 -6.15 -7.81 10.66
N ILE A 37 -4.94 -8.37 10.58
CA ILE A 37 -3.82 -7.74 9.87
C ILE A 37 -4.07 -7.72 8.36
N GLY A 38 -4.65 -8.77 7.78
CA GLY A 38 -5.05 -8.80 6.38
C GLY A 38 -6.06 -7.70 6.05
N GLY A 39 -7.07 -7.51 6.90
CA GLY A 39 -8.08 -6.45 6.74
C GLY A 39 -7.49 -5.04 6.87
N VAL A 40 -6.67 -4.80 7.89
CA VAL A 40 -5.98 -3.50 8.09
C VAL A 40 -4.99 -3.23 6.96
N GLY A 41 -4.25 -4.24 6.52
CA GLY A 41 -3.31 -4.16 5.40
C GLY A 41 -4.00 -3.85 4.07
N LEU A 42 -5.17 -4.46 3.83
CA LEU A 42 -6.01 -4.14 2.67
C LEU A 42 -6.51 -2.69 2.72
N PHE A 43 -7.01 -2.25 3.88
CA PHE A 43 -7.46 -0.86 4.08
C PHE A 43 -6.32 0.14 3.81
N LEU A 44 -5.13 -0.12 4.36
CA LEU A 44 -3.96 0.73 4.16
C LEU A 44 -3.52 0.76 2.69
N THR A 45 -3.56 -0.40 2.01
CA THR A 45 -3.24 -0.51 0.58
C THR A 45 -4.17 0.34 -0.28
N ILE A 46 -5.48 0.27 -0.04
CA ILE A 46 -6.48 1.07 -0.77
C ILE A 46 -6.24 2.57 -0.57
N ASN A 47 -5.94 2.99 0.67
CA ASN A 47 -5.63 4.41 0.94
C ASN A 47 -4.39 4.88 0.17
N LEU A 48 -3.33 4.07 0.13
CA LEU A 48 -2.12 4.41 -0.62
C LEU A 48 -2.36 4.44 -2.14
N LEU A 49 -3.23 3.57 -2.67
CA LEU A 49 -3.65 3.62 -4.08
C LEU A 49 -4.42 4.90 -4.39
N ILE A 50 -5.32 5.33 -3.50
CA ILE A 50 -6.04 6.61 -3.64
C ILE A 50 -5.05 7.78 -3.65
N ILE A 51 -4.09 7.80 -2.71
CA ILE A 51 -3.04 8.82 -2.67
C ILE A 51 -2.24 8.83 -3.98
N ALA A 52 -1.81 7.66 -4.47
CA ALA A 52 -1.10 7.55 -5.73
C ALA A 52 -1.92 8.07 -6.92
N PHE A 53 -3.23 7.80 -6.95
CA PHE A 53 -4.14 8.35 -7.96
C PHE A 53 -4.23 9.88 -7.88
N PHE A 54 -4.40 10.44 -6.68
CA PHE A 54 -4.43 11.88 -6.47
C PHE A 54 -3.12 12.56 -6.87
N VAL A 55 -1.98 12.00 -6.50
CA VAL A 55 -0.65 12.47 -6.94
C VAL A 55 -0.57 12.39 -8.47
N ASN A 56 -0.99 11.29 -9.08
CA ASN A 56 -0.90 11.18 -10.54
C ASN A 56 -1.77 12.22 -11.27
N LYS A 57 -2.96 12.51 -10.74
CA LYS A 57 -3.94 13.42 -11.36
C LYS A 57 -3.65 14.90 -11.08
N ASN A 58 -3.18 15.25 -9.87
CA ASN A 58 -3.11 16.64 -9.40
C ASN A 58 -1.69 17.21 -9.33
N PHE A 59 -0.64 16.38 -9.21
CA PHE A 59 0.72 16.88 -9.39
C PHE A 59 0.95 17.14 -10.89
N LYS A 60 0.76 18.41 -11.28
CA LYS A 60 0.95 18.95 -12.63
C LYS A 60 2.35 19.56 -12.84
N GLU A 61 3.28 19.39 -11.88
CA GLU A 61 4.69 19.82 -11.98
C GLU A 61 5.65 18.77 -12.60
#